data_AF-A0A8J7ZR87-F1
#
_entry.id   AF-A0A8J7ZR87-F1
#
_cell.length_a   1.000
_cell.length_b   1.000
_cell.length_c   1.000
_cell.angle_alpha   90.00
_cell.angle_beta   90.00
_cell.angle_gamma   90.00
#
_symmetry.space_group_name_H-M   'P 1'
#
loop_
_entity.id
_entity.type
_entity.pdbx_description
1 polymer ?
#
loop_
_entity_poly.entity_id
_entity_poly.type
_entity_poly.pdbx_seq_one_letter_code
_entity_poly.pdbx_strand_id
1 'polypeptide(L)'
;MTRPPGARYRTGPQEPTWRSILAAYAVAAAIPALFWLVSYPLAGVAAVAAVVALRAGARRTASLVRCFRECRGFAFDLGGRVRITVTNPSIDDPC
;
A
#
# COMPACT_ATOMS: atom_id res chain seq x y z
N MET A 1 28.11 17.39 49.12
CA MET A 1 26.81 16.95 48.58
C MET A 1 26.93 16.83 47.07
N THR A 2 27.06 15.60 46.56
CA THR A 2 27.29 15.30 45.14
C THR A 2 25.93 15.11 44.46
N ARG A 3 25.56 16.01 43.54
CA ARG A 3 24.33 15.92 42.75
C ARG A 3 24.50 14.78 41.72
N PRO A 4 23.64 13.75 41.71
CA PRO A 4 23.76 12.70 40.70
C PRO A 4 23.51 13.30 39.30
N PRO A 5 24.28 12.91 38.28
CA PRO A 5 24.09 13.39 36.92
C PRO A 5 22.69 12.97 36.44
N GLY A 6 21.90 13.95 35.99
CA GLY A 6 20.54 13.73 35.52
C GLY A 6 20.53 12.75 34.35
N ALA A 7 19.76 11.67 34.50
CA ALA A 7 19.52 10.67 33.46
C ALA A 7 18.75 11.28 32.27
N ARG A 8 19.46 11.97 31.37
CA ARG A 8 18.89 12.57 30.16
C ARG A 8 18.83 11.62 28.95
N TYR A 9 18.73 10.31 29.17
CA TYR A 9 18.56 9.33 28.09
C TYR A 9 17.66 8.14 28.48
N ARG A 10 16.52 8.42 29.11
CA ARG A 10 15.38 7.49 29.01
C ARG A 10 14.56 7.92 27.80
N THR A 11 14.86 7.36 26.64
CA THR A 11 13.80 7.13 25.65
C THR A 11 12.73 6.32 26.37
N GLY A 12 11.60 6.96 26.69
CA GLY A 12 10.46 6.27 27.29
C GLY A 12 10.07 5.06 26.43
N PRO A 13 9.32 4.09 26.98
CA PRO A 13 8.84 2.94 26.22
C PRO A 13 8.14 3.46 24.97
N GLN A 14 8.80 3.35 23.82
CA GLN A 14 8.23 3.75 22.55
C GLN A 14 7.25 2.65 22.24
N GLU A 15 5.96 2.87 22.52
CA GLU A 15 4.93 1.91 22.18
C GLU A 15 5.12 1.55 20.71
N PRO A 16 5.39 0.27 20.40
CA PRO A 16 5.77 -0.12 19.06
C PRO A 16 4.57 0.09 18.15
N THR A 17 4.57 1.20 17.43
CA THR A 17 3.58 1.45 16.40
C THR A 17 3.70 0.36 15.34
N TRP A 18 2.59 -0.05 14.72
CA TRP A 18 2.59 -1.08 13.68
C TRP A 18 3.57 -0.78 12.53
N ARG A 19 3.80 0.51 12.26
CA ARG A 19 4.82 0.98 11.33
C ARG A 19 6.25 0.62 11.75
N SER A 20 6.58 0.72 13.03
CA SER A 20 7.92 0.39 13.54
C SER A 20 8.22 -1.12 13.43
N ILE A 21 7.22 -1.95 13.69
CA ILE A 21 7.33 -3.41 13.55
C ILE A 21 7.54 -3.77 12.08
N LEU A 22 6.72 -3.23 11.18
CA LEU A 22 6.88 -3.45 9.74
C LEU A 22 8.23 -2.94 9.22
N ALA A 23 8.71 -1.79 9.71
CA ALA A 23 10.02 -1.27 9.35
C ALA A 23 11.15 -2.19 9.82
N ALA A 24 11.07 -2.72 11.04
CA ALA A 24 12.06 -3.67 11.55
C ALA A 24 12.12 -4.95 10.71
N TYR A 25 10.96 -5.53 10.35
CA TYR A 25 10.90 -6.68 9.45
C TYR A 25 11.41 -6.35 8.05
N ALA A 26 11.12 -5.15 7.52
CA ALA A 26 11.62 -4.73 6.22
C ALA A 26 13.15 -4.63 6.19
N VAL A 27 13.76 -4.10 7.27
CA VAL A 27 15.22 -4.04 7.41
C VAL A 27 15.83 -5.43 7.51
N ALA A 28 15.23 -6.33 8.31
CA ALA A 28 15.70 -7.70 8.44
C ALA A 28 15.64 -8.46 7.09
N ALA A 29 14.60 -8.23 6.30
CA ALA A 29 14.44 -8.83 4.98
C ALA A 29 15.32 -8.17 3.90
N ALA A 30 15.83 -6.96 4.12
CA ALA A 30 16.60 -6.23 3.12
C ALA A 30 17.91 -6.94 2.77
N ILE A 31 18.62 -7.48 3.76
CA ILE A 31 19.92 -8.14 3.56
C ILE A 31 19.81 -9.37 2.63
N PRO A 32 18.95 -10.38 2.91
CA PRO A 32 18.79 -11.50 1.99
C PRO A 32 18.22 -11.08 0.63
N ALA A 33 17.35 -10.06 0.59
CA ALA A 33 16.81 -9.54 -0.66
C ALA A 33 17.90 -8.91 -1.54
N LEU A 34 18.80 -8.10 -0.97
CA LEU A 34 19.94 -7.52 -1.68
C LEU A 34 20.87 -8.61 -2.21
N PHE A 35 21.15 -9.63 -1.39
CA PHE A 35 21.99 -10.74 -1.80
C PHE A 35 21.37 -11.53 -2.97
N TRP A 36 20.05 -11.78 -2.90
CA TRP A 36 19.30 -12.41 -3.98
C TRP A 36 19.28 -11.57 -5.25
N LEU A 37 19.15 -10.24 -5.13
CA LEU A 37 19.15 -9.30 -6.26
C LEU A 37 20.49 -9.32 -7.01
N VAL A 38 21.61 -9.41 -6.29
CA VAL A 38 22.95 -9.53 -6.89
C VAL A 38 23.11 -10.86 -7.62
N SER A 39 22.60 -11.94 -7.04
CA SER A 39 22.64 -13.28 -7.67
C SER A 39 21.72 -13.40 -8.89
N TYR A 40 20.60 -12.68 -8.91
CA TYR A 40 19.58 -12.76 -9.97
C TYR A 40 19.09 -11.36 -10.40
N PRO A 41 19.91 -10.59 -11.13
CA PRO A 41 19.63 -9.18 -11.42
C PRO A 41 18.36 -8.98 -12.25
N LEU A 42 18.09 -9.85 -13.23
CA LEU A 42 16.88 -9.76 -14.05
C LEU A 42 15.60 -10.03 -13.24
N ALA A 43 15.62 -11.03 -12.37
CA ALA A 43 14.51 -11.32 -11.48
C ALA A 43 14.28 -10.19 -10.47
N GLY A 44 15.38 -9.56 -10.01
CA GLY A 44 15.35 -8.37 -9.18
C GLY A 44 14.66 -7.18 -9.86
N VAL A 45 15.03 -6.87 -11.11
CA VAL A 45 14.38 -5.80 -11.89
C VAL A 45 12.90 -6.10 -12.11
N ALA A 46 12.54 -7.34 -12.45
CA ALA A 46 11.16 -7.75 -12.62
C ALA A 46 10.35 -7.60 -11.31
N ALA A 47 10.92 -7.98 -10.16
CA ALA A 47 10.28 -7.81 -8.86
C ALA A 47 10.05 -6.33 -8.52
N VAL A 48 11.05 -5.46 -8.75
CA VAL A 48 10.91 -4.01 -8.54
C VAL A 48 9.84 -3.44 -9.45
N ALA A 49 9.86 -3.79 -10.74
CA ALA A 49 8.85 -3.36 -11.71
C ALA A 49 7.44 -3.80 -11.29
N ALA A 50 7.28 -5.04 -10.81
CA ALA A 50 6.01 -5.55 -10.30
C ALA A 50 5.52 -4.75 -9.11
N VAL A 51 6.38 -4.46 -8.11
CA VAL A 51 6.01 -3.66 -6.93
C VAL A 51 5.57 -2.26 -7.34
N VAL A 52 6.28 -1.62 -8.27
CA VAL A 52 5.92 -0.29 -8.78
C VAL A 52 4.58 -0.34 -9.52
N ALA A 53 4.38 -1.32 -10.39
CA ALA A 53 3.14 -1.51 -11.14
C ALA A 53 1.95 -1.77 -10.20
N LEU A 54 2.13 -2.62 -9.18
CA LEU A 54 1.13 -2.88 -8.13
C LEU A 54 0.77 -1.60 -7.36
N ARG A 55 1.77 -0.81 -6.97
CA ARG A 55 1.52 0.45 -6.24
C ARG A 55 0.76 1.46 -7.10
N ALA A 56 1.11 1.59 -8.37
CA ALA A 56 0.42 2.47 -9.31
C ALA A 56 -1.01 1.98 -9.58
N GLY A 57 -1.19 0.68 -9.81
CA GLY A 57 -2.48 0.03 -10.03
C GLY A 57 -3.40 0.16 -8.82
N ALA A 58 -2.90 -0.13 -7.62
CA ALA A 58 -3.64 -0.04 -6.36
C ALA A 58 -4.19 1.36 -6.10
N ARG A 59 -3.46 2.43 -6.45
CA ARG A 59 -3.96 3.81 -6.31
C ARG A 59 -5.12 4.07 -7.26
N ARG A 60 -5.01 3.62 -8.50
CA ARG A 60 -6.06 3.78 -9.52
C ARG A 60 -7.30 2.98 -9.15
N THR A 61 -7.14 1.71 -8.77
CA THR A 61 -8.26 0.87 -8.35
C THR A 61 -8.89 1.36 -7.06
N ALA A 62 -8.11 1.85 -6.09
CA ALA A 62 -8.67 2.45 -4.87
C ALA A 62 -9.55 3.68 -5.19
N SER A 63 -9.11 4.53 -6.13
CA SER A 63 -9.92 5.67 -6.59
C SER A 63 -11.20 5.21 -7.29
N LEU A 64 -11.12 4.18 -8.13
CA LEU A 64 -12.28 3.61 -8.84
C LEU A 64 -13.27 2.97 -7.87
N VAL A 65 -12.79 2.18 -6.92
CA VAL A 65 -13.60 1.53 -5.88
C VAL A 65 -14.25 2.57 -4.98
N ARG A 66 -13.53 3.64 -4.63
CA ARG A 66 -14.10 4.75 -3.86
C ARG A 66 -15.24 5.43 -4.64
N CYS A 67 -15.01 5.75 -5.91
CA CYS A 67 -16.04 6.31 -6.79
C CYS A 67 -17.25 5.36 -6.95
N PHE A 68 -17.02 4.06 -7.11
CA PHE A 68 -18.09 3.07 -7.18
C PHE A 68 -18.93 3.03 -5.88
N ARG A 69 -18.28 3.09 -4.72
CA ARG A 69 -18.96 3.12 -3.43
C ARG A 69 -19.74 4.42 -3.20
N GLU A 70 -19.18 5.56 -3.60
CA GLU A 70 -19.78 6.88 -3.37
C GLU A 70 -20.86 7.21 -4.42
N CYS A 71 -20.66 6.86 -5.68
CA CYS A 71 -21.56 7.20 -6.80
C CYS A 71 -22.58 6.10 -7.14
N ARG A 72 -22.51 4.90 -6.52
CA ARG A 72 -23.37 3.72 -6.81
C ARG A 72 -23.48 3.32 -8.29
N GLY A 73 -22.58 3.82 -9.13
CA GLY A 73 -22.55 3.53 -10.54
C GLY A 73 -21.19 3.86 -11.15
N PHE A 74 -20.78 3.09 -12.16
CA PHE A 74 -19.54 3.31 -12.89
C PHE A 74 -19.80 3.24 -14.39
N ALA A 75 -19.31 4.25 -15.12
CA ALA A 75 -19.35 4.28 -16.58
C ALA A 75 -17.92 4.18 -17.09
N PHE A 76 -17.58 3.07 -17.76
CA PHE A 76 -16.29 2.92 -18.45
C PHE A 76 -16.48 3.03 -19.94
N ASP A 77 -15.61 3.80 -20.58
CA ASP A 77 -15.60 3.96 -22.04
C ASP A 77 -14.50 3.06 -22.63
N LEU A 78 -14.91 2.11 -23.46
CA LEU A 78 -14.03 1.20 -24.18
C LEU A 78 -13.80 1.76 -25.58
N GLY A 79 -12.64 2.37 -25.76
CA GLY A 79 -12.17 2.81 -27.08
C GLY A 79 -13.00 3.92 -27.72
N GLY A 80 -13.74 4.71 -26.93
CA GLY A 80 -14.54 5.85 -27.41
C GLY A 80 -15.82 5.44 -28.15
N ARG A 81 -16.15 4.14 -28.19
CA ARG A 81 -17.29 3.61 -28.96
C ARG A 81 -18.32 2.88 -28.13
N VAL A 82 -17.91 2.31 -26.99
CA VAL A 82 -18.79 1.50 -26.15
C VAL A 82 -18.67 1.97 -24.72
N ARG A 83 -19.76 2.52 -24.18
CA ARG A 83 -19.85 2.92 -22.78
C ARG A 83 -20.59 1.83 -22.00
N ILE A 84 -19.90 1.17 -21.09
CA ILE A 84 -20.51 0.20 -20.18
C ILE A 84 -20.83 0.93 -18.87
N THR A 85 -22.11 1.02 -18.56
CA THR A 85 -22.62 1.63 -17.32
C THR A 85 -23.08 0.52 -16.40
N VAL A 86 -22.39 0.33 -15.28
CA VAL A 86 -22.81 -0.59 -14.21
C VAL A 86 -23.45 0.25 -13.14
N THR A 87 -24.78 0.19 -13.02
CA THR A 87 -25.54 0.77 -11.91
C THR A 87 -25.89 -0.34 -10.93
N ASN A 88 -25.77 -0.08 -9.63
CA ASN A 88 -26.29 -1.00 -8.63
C ASN A 88 -27.81 -0.75 -8.50
N PRO A 89 -28.69 -1.65 -8.95
CA PRO A 89 -30.13 -1.48 -8.74
C PRO A 89 -30.37 -1.43 -7.24
N SER A 90 -31.09 -0.41 -6.78
CA SER A 90 -31.45 -0.34 -5.37
C SER A 90 -32.40 -1.49 -5.07
N ILE A 91 -32.20 -2.19 -3.95
CA ILE A 91 -33.10 -3.28 -3.50
C ILE A 91 -34.53 -2.75 -3.23
N ASP A 92 -34.70 -1.42 -3.18
CA ASP A 92 -35.94 -0.73 -2.89
C ASP A 92 -36.69 -0.24 -4.15
N ASP A 93 -36.33 -0.65 -5.37
CA ASP A 93 -37.14 -0.39 -6.57
C ASP A 93 -38.22 -1.49 -6.69
N PRO A 94 -39.50 -1.22 -6.36
CA PRO A 94 -40.58 -2.16 -6.65
C PRO A 94 -40.79 -2.24 -8.16
N CYS A 95 -40.80 -3.48 -8.67
CA CYS A 95 -41.19 -3.84 -10.03
C CYS A 95 -42.62 -3.39 -10.37
#